data_AF-A0A1Y1I5K0-F1
#
_entry.id   AF-A0A1Y1I5K0-F1
#
_cell.length_a   1.000
_cell.length_b   1.000
_cell.length_c   1.000
_cell.angle_alpha   90.00
_cell.angle_beta   90.00
_cell.angle_gamma   90.00
#
_symmetry.space_group_name_H-M   'P 1'
#
loop_
_entity.id
_entity.type
_entity.pdbx_description
1 polymer ?
#
loop_
_entity_poly.entity_id
_entity_poly.type
_entity_poly.pdbx_seq_one_letter_code
_entity_poly.pdbx_strand_id
1 'polypeptide(L)'
;MLSSLELRNCGELSGSAFEGVGCKLLQGLTLEFCGGLTNAGLEAAAAACPSLLQLNVRNVKNGPDLSAGIESFTAHGGLETITVEGCRITDVTLRSFAVRCPLLKKVLIMHEDVITDAGVAAFMTSLPGLTRVDLVFNSQLSSEGLLRRSTSGDHRLELQPLTSDSPIRMSVMFIDGGLP
;
A
#
# COMPACT_ATOMS: atom_id res chain seq x y z
N MET A 1 2.03 22.38 14.48
CA MET A 1 2.48 21.77 13.21
C MET A 1 1.73 20.46 13.06
N LEU A 2 0.93 20.29 12.01
CA LEU A 2 0.19 19.04 11.78
C LEU A 2 1.10 18.05 11.03
N SER A 3 1.44 16.92 11.66
CA SER A 3 2.28 15.87 11.07
C SER A 3 1.47 14.69 10.52
N SER A 4 0.23 14.52 10.99
CA SER A 4 -0.69 13.49 10.52
C SER A 4 -2.08 14.06 10.33
N LEU A 5 -2.76 13.66 9.25
CA LEU A 5 -4.14 14.01 8.94
C LEU A 5 -4.92 12.72 8.74
N GLU A 6 -6.00 12.56 9.49
CA GLU A 6 -6.90 11.42 9.35
C GLU A 6 -8.30 11.91 9.01
N LEU A 7 -8.85 11.43 7.90
CA LEU A 7 -10.21 11.70 7.45
C LEU A 7 -10.91 10.35 7.27
N ARG A 8 -12.01 10.16 8.00
CA ARG A 8 -12.77 8.90 8.01
C ARG A 8 -14.25 9.18 7.81
N ASN A 9 -14.90 8.38 6.96
CA ASN A 9 -16.31 8.51 6.63
C ASN A 9 -16.70 9.92 6.10
N CYS A 10 -15.76 10.61 5.45
CA CYS A 10 -16.01 11.91 4.84
C CYS A 10 -16.63 11.70 3.45
N GLY A 11 -17.96 11.53 3.40
CA GLY A 11 -18.70 11.25 2.16
C GLY A 11 -18.59 12.36 1.11
N GLU A 12 -18.38 13.61 1.53
CA GLU A 12 -18.24 14.77 0.64
C GLU A 12 -16.79 15.15 0.34
N LEU A 13 -15.81 14.33 0.77
CA LEU A 13 -14.40 14.63 0.52
C LEU A 13 -14.11 14.49 -0.98
N SER A 14 -14.09 15.63 -1.67
CA SER A 14 -13.70 15.74 -3.08
C SER A 14 -12.23 16.15 -3.20
N GLY A 15 -11.67 16.02 -4.40
CA GLY A 15 -10.29 16.40 -4.66
C GLY A 15 -9.93 17.85 -4.39
N SER A 16 -10.91 18.75 -4.49
CA SER A 16 -10.73 20.17 -4.16
C SER A 16 -10.44 20.41 -2.68
N ALA A 17 -10.71 19.44 -1.80
CA ALA A 17 -10.36 19.55 -0.37
C ALA A 17 -8.84 19.64 -0.12
N PHE A 18 -8.02 19.17 -1.07
CA PHE A 18 -6.56 19.25 -1.00
C PHE A 18 -5.98 20.41 -1.84
N GLU A 19 -6.78 21.02 -2.71
CA GLU A 19 -6.35 22.17 -3.49
C GLU A 19 -6.06 23.37 -2.57
N GLY A 20 -4.88 23.97 -2.74
CA GLY A 20 -4.44 25.11 -1.93
C GLY A 20 -3.96 24.76 -0.51
N VAL A 21 -4.14 23.51 -0.06
CA VAL A 21 -3.62 23.05 1.24
C VAL A 21 -2.14 22.69 1.08
N GLY A 22 -1.24 23.63 1.38
CA GLY A 22 0.20 23.40 1.37
C GLY A 22 0.67 22.55 2.56
N CYS A 23 0.40 21.25 2.55
CA CYS A 23 0.75 20.28 3.59
C CYS A 23 2.23 19.85 3.53
N LYS A 24 3.16 20.81 3.45
CA LYS A 24 4.61 20.56 3.27
C LYS A 24 5.26 19.79 4.42
N LEU A 25 4.63 19.74 5.59
CA LEU A 25 5.15 19.06 6.78
C LEU A 25 4.34 17.82 7.14
N LEU A 26 3.30 17.49 6.35
CA LEU A 26 2.47 16.33 6.62
C LEU A 26 3.24 15.06 6.27
N GLN A 27 3.37 14.17 7.25
CA GLN A 27 4.09 12.90 7.14
C GLN A 27 3.14 11.71 7.10
N GLY A 28 1.92 11.84 7.64
CA GLY A 28 0.89 10.81 7.61
C GLY A 28 -0.42 11.30 7.03
N LEU A 29 -1.00 10.52 6.11
CA LEU A 29 -2.31 10.77 5.52
C LEU A 29 -3.14 9.49 5.58
N THR A 30 -4.25 9.55 6.29
CA THR A 30 -5.22 8.46 6.38
C THR A 30 -6.57 8.91 5.80
N LEU A 31 -7.07 8.14 4.84
CA LEU A 31 -8.32 8.36 4.12
C LEU A 31 -9.12 7.05 4.15
N GLU A 32 -10.14 6.96 5.01
CA GLU A 32 -10.90 5.72 5.20
C GLU A 32 -12.39 5.92 4.92
N PHE A 33 -12.95 5.10 4.04
CA PHE A 33 -14.39 5.05 3.74
C PHE A 33 -14.98 6.41 3.34
N CYS A 34 -14.17 7.24 2.69
CA CYS A 34 -14.59 8.53 2.15
C CYS A 34 -15.21 8.29 0.75
N GLY A 35 -16.53 8.21 0.68
CA GLY A 35 -17.26 7.84 -0.56
C GLY A 35 -17.07 8.81 -1.73
N GLY A 36 -16.62 10.04 -1.48
CA GLY A 36 -16.32 11.05 -2.49
C GLY A 36 -14.89 10.96 -3.09
N LEU A 37 -14.06 10.03 -2.62
CA LEU A 37 -12.69 9.89 -3.12
C LEU A 37 -12.65 9.53 -4.60
N THR A 38 -11.76 10.20 -5.33
CA THR A 38 -11.50 9.99 -6.75
C THR A 38 -9.99 10.02 -7.01
N ASN A 39 -9.57 9.52 -8.17
CA ASN A 39 -8.17 9.59 -8.60
C ASN A 39 -7.66 11.04 -8.63
N ALA A 40 -8.45 11.96 -9.21
CA ALA A 40 -8.10 13.39 -9.24
C ALA A 40 -7.91 13.98 -7.84
N GLY A 41 -8.69 13.53 -6.86
CA GLY A 41 -8.54 14.00 -5.48
C GLY A 41 -7.32 13.45 -4.76
N LEU A 42 -6.98 12.19 -5.02
CA LEU A 42 -5.74 11.60 -4.52
C LEU A 42 -4.51 12.22 -5.20
N GLU A 43 -4.59 12.54 -6.49
CA GLU A 43 -3.55 13.29 -7.22
C GLU A 43 -3.31 14.69 -6.62
N ALA A 44 -4.39 15.42 -6.33
CA ALA A 44 -4.30 16.71 -5.64
C ALA A 44 -3.69 16.57 -4.25
N ALA A 45 -4.07 15.53 -3.49
CA ALA A 45 -3.49 15.23 -2.18
C ALA A 45 -1.99 14.91 -2.25
N ALA A 46 -1.56 14.10 -3.22
CA ALA A 46 -0.16 13.78 -3.44
C ALA A 46 0.67 15.02 -3.80
N ALA A 47 0.13 15.92 -4.64
CA ALA A 47 0.78 17.18 -4.97
C ALA A 47 0.89 18.13 -3.76
N ALA A 48 -0.12 18.14 -2.89
CA ALA A 48 -0.17 18.96 -1.68
C ALA A 48 0.78 18.49 -0.55
N CYS A 49 1.12 17.20 -0.51
CA CYS A 49 1.82 16.56 0.60
C CYS A 49 3.18 15.93 0.17
N PRO A 50 4.18 16.71 -0.26
CA PRO A 50 5.43 16.18 -0.82
C PRO A 50 6.36 15.49 0.19
N SER A 51 6.10 15.62 1.50
CA SER A 51 6.91 15.05 2.57
C SER A 51 6.24 13.85 3.25
N LEU A 52 5.27 13.24 2.58
CA LEU A 52 4.51 12.13 3.12
C LEU A 52 5.41 10.88 3.26
N LEU A 53 5.34 10.27 4.44
CA LEU A 53 6.05 9.03 4.79
C LEU A 53 5.08 7.86 4.96
N GLN A 54 3.83 8.14 5.31
CA GLN A 54 2.80 7.14 5.59
C GLN A 54 1.52 7.48 4.84
N LEU A 55 1.05 6.54 4.02
CA LEU A 55 -0.21 6.62 3.30
C LEU A 55 -1.12 5.48 3.72
N ASN A 56 -2.34 5.78 4.12
CA ASN A 56 -3.38 4.80 4.40
C ASN A 56 -4.64 5.18 3.63
N VAL A 57 -5.02 4.39 2.63
CA VAL A 57 -6.24 4.60 1.86
C VAL A 57 -7.08 3.34 1.95
N ARG A 58 -8.27 3.45 2.56
CA ARG A 58 -9.20 2.34 2.69
C ARG A 58 -10.54 2.71 2.08
N ASN A 59 -11.08 1.79 1.31
CA ASN A 59 -12.37 1.93 0.68
C ASN A 59 -13.22 0.68 0.92
N VAL A 60 -14.50 0.78 0.59
CA VAL A 60 -15.39 -0.38 0.58
C VAL A 60 -14.94 -1.39 -0.48
N LYS A 61 -15.07 -2.68 -0.18
CA LYS A 61 -14.84 -3.74 -1.18
C LYS A 61 -15.73 -3.49 -2.40
N ASN A 62 -15.16 -3.60 -3.60
CA ASN A 62 -15.80 -3.26 -4.88
C ASN A 62 -16.13 -1.76 -5.05
N GLY A 63 -15.44 -0.88 -4.32
CA GLY A 63 -15.50 0.57 -4.54
C GLY A 63 -14.98 1.01 -5.91
N PRO A 64 -14.96 2.33 -6.19
CA PRO A 64 -14.33 2.87 -7.39
C PRO A 64 -12.86 2.48 -7.48
N ASP A 65 -12.35 2.43 -8.70
CA ASP A 65 -10.93 2.28 -8.97
C ASP A 65 -10.18 3.56 -8.58
N LEU A 66 -9.32 3.44 -7.56
CA LEU A 66 -8.49 4.52 -7.03
C LEU A 66 -7.00 4.30 -7.34
N SER A 67 -6.66 3.33 -8.20
CA SER A 67 -5.30 2.88 -8.44
C SER A 67 -4.39 3.98 -9.00
N ALA A 68 -4.87 4.77 -9.98
CA ALA A 68 -4.12 5.86 -10.59
C ALA A 68 -3.83 6.99 -9.59
N GLY A 69 -4.80 7.32 -8.75
CA GLY A 69 -4.68 8.32 -7.71
C GLY A 69 -3.73 7.89 -6.62
N ILE A 70 -3.79 6.63 -6.18
CA ILE A 70 -2.82 6.07 -5.23
C ILE A 70 -1.41 6.06 -5.82
N GLU A 71 -1.26 5.72 -7.11
CA GLU A 71 0.02 5.74 -7.81
C GLU A 71 0.66 7.14 -7.81
N SER A 72 -0.13 8.22 -7.80
CA SER A 72 0.40 9.59 -7.78
C SER A 72 1.28 9.91 -6.57
N PHE A 73 1.06 9.26 -5.42
CA PHE A 73 1.90 9.43 -4.22
C PHE A 73 3.32 8.87 -4.39
N THR A 74 3.58 8.09 -5.45
CA THR A 74 4.93 7.68 -5.78
C THR A 74 5.80 8.84 -6.31
N ALA A 75 5.22 10.02 -6.55
CA ALA A 75 5.91 11.18 -7.11
C ALA A 75 7.06 11.73 -6.29
N HIS A 76 6.96 11.69 -4.96
CA HIS A 76 7.98 12.25 -4.08
C HIS A 76 8.93 11.18 -3.49
N GLY A 77 8.64 9.89 -3.65
CA GLY A 77 9.52 8.76 -3.32
C GLY A 77 9.87 8.55 -1.84
N GLY A 78 9.38 9.40 -0.95
CA GLY A 78 9.65 9.38 0.50
C GLY A 78 8.82 8.40 1.32
N LEU A 79 7.90 7.64 0.70
CA LEU A 79 7.01 6.75 1.44
C LEU A 79 7.77 5.58 2.08
N GLU A 80 7.51 5.38 3.37
CA GLU A 80 8.02 4.27 4.17
C GLU A 80 6.94 3.25 4.51
N THR A 81 5.69 3.68 4.62
CA THR A 81 4.55 2.83 4.94
C THR A 81 3.38 3.09 4.01
N ILE A 82 2.79 2.02 3.48
CA ILE A 82 1.55 2.08 2.71
C ILE A 82 0.55 1.05 3.23
N THR A 83 -0.70 1.49 3.41
CA THR A 83 -1.87 0.63 3.62
C THR A 83 -2.89 0.94 2.55
N VAL A 84 -3.34 -0.10 1.84
CA VAL A 84 -4.41 0.01 0.83
C VAL A 84 -5.44 -1.08 1.07
N GLU A 85 -6.71 -0.68 1.04
CA GLU A 85 -7.84 -1.61 1.15
C GLU A 85 -8.94 -1.29 0.15
N GLY A 86 -9.35 -2.28 -0.66
CA GLY A 86 -10.51 -2.18 -1.54
C GLY A 86 -10.44 -1.05 -2.58
N CYS A 87 -9.23 -0.63 -2.95
CA CYS A 87 -8.96 0.49 -3.85
C CYS A 87 -8.74 0.08 -5.31
N ARG A 88 -8.74 -1.24 -5.58
CA ARG A 88 -8.52 -1.87 -6.90
C ARG A 88 -7.14 -1.58 -7.47
N ILE A 89 -6.11 -1.51 -6.61
CA ILE A 89 -4.73 -1.41 -7.06
C ILE A 89 -4.34 -2.64 -7.89
N THR A 90 -3.36 -2.45 -8.78
CA THR A 90 -2.94 -3.50 -9.73
C THR A 90 -1.45 -3.77 -9.63
N ASP A 91 -0.97 -4.78 -10.34
CA ASP A 91 0.47 -5.05 -10.49
C ASP A 91 1.23 -3.86 -11.11
N VAL A 92 0.54 -3.01 -11.90
CA VAL A 92 1.11 -1.75 -12.40
C VAL A 92 1.35 -0.78 -11.26
N THR A 93 0.36 -0.58 -10.40
CA THR A 93 0.47 0.26 -9.21
C THR A 93 1.63 -0.23 -8.33
N LEU A 94 1.67 -1.54 -8.01
CA LEU A 94 2.75 -2.13 -7.23
C LEU A 94 4.13 -1.87 -7.87
N ARG A 95 4.29 -2.08 -9.18
CA ARG A 95 5.54 -1.79 -9.88
C ARG A 95 5.96 -0.33 -9.75
N SER A 96 5.02 0.61 -9.85
CA SER A 96 5.32 2.04 -9.69
C SER A 96 5.83 2.36 -8.29
N PHE A 97 5.25 1.77 -7.24
CA PHE A 97 5.79 1.89 -5.88
C PHE A 97 7.17 1.25 -5.74
N ALA A 98 7.38 0.05 -6.30
CA ALA A 98 8.68 -0.62 -6.25
C ALA A 98 9.81 0.21 -6.89
N VAL A 99 9.53 0.85 -8.03
CA VAL A 99 10.54 1.64 -8.76
C VAL A 99 10.78 3.00 -8.11
N ARG A 100 9.74 3.64 -7.58
CA ARG A 100 9.78 5.06 -7.19
C ARG A 100 9.84 5.29 -5.68
N CYS A 101 9.56 4.28 -4.85
CA CYS A 101 9.55 4.39 -3.40
C CYS A 101 10.55 3.42 -2.76
N PRO A 102 11.87 3.63 -2.95
CA PRO A 102 12.91 2.71 -2.44
C PRO A 102 12.99 2.65 -0.91
N LEU A 103 12.33 3.59 -0.21
CA LEU A 103 12.31 3.68 1.26
C LEU A 103 11.16 2.88 1.90
N LEU A 104 10.33 2.19 1.12
CA LEU A 104 9.22 1.39 1.63
C LEU A 104 9.73 0.28 2.54
N LYS A 105 9.20 0.24 3.77
CA LYS A 105 9.52 -0.73 4.81
C LYS A 105 8.32 -1.59 5.19
N LYS A 106 7.12 -1.00 5.21
CA LYS A 106 5.90 -1.65 5.72
C LYS A 106 4.76 -1.48 4.73
N VAL A 107 4.19 -2.60 4.31
CA VAL A 107 3.12 -2.63 3.30
C VAL A 107 1.99 -3.50 3.84
N LEU A 108 0.76 -2.98 3.79
CA LEU A 108 -0.45 -3.74 4.09
C LEU A 108 -1.40 -3.59 2.91
N ILE A 109 -1.75 -4.71 2.29
CA ILE A 109 -2.64 -4.76 1.12
C ILE A 109 -3.82 -5.67 1.44
N MET A 110 -5.02 -5.10 1.39
CA MET A 110 -6.24 -5.77 1.82
C MET A 110 -7.33 -5.72 0.74
N HIS A 111 -8.05 -6.81 0.52
CA HIS A 111 -9.20 -6.83 -0.41
C HIS A 111 -8.89 -6.28 -1.82
N GLU A 112 -7.66 -6.48 -2.30
CA GLU A 112 -7.24 -6.14 -3.64
C GLU A 112 -7.33 -7.38 -4.53
N ASP A 113 -8.43 -7.47 -5.26
CA ASP A 113 -8.78 -8.63 -6.09
C ASP A 113 -8.16 -8.58 -7.50
N VAL A 114 -7.28 -7.61 -7.78
CA VAL A 114 -6.66 -7.42 -9.12
C VAL A 114 -5.16 -7.72 -9.13
N ILE A 115 -4.49 -7.69 -7.98
CA ILE A 115 -3.07 -8.02 -7.87
C ILE A 115 -2.83 -9.53 -8.01
N THR A 116 -1.65 -9.90 -8.52
CA THR A 116 -1.30 -11.32 -8.74
C THR A 116 -0.09 -11.75 -7.92
N ASP A 117 0.05 -13.08 -7.73
CA ASP A 117 1.24 -13.67 -7.09
C ASP A 117 2.55 -13.20 -7.77
N ALA A 118 2.53 -13.02 -9.09
CA ALA A 118 3.69 -12.57 -9.85
C ALA A 118 4.01 -11.08 -9.59
N GLY A 119 2.98 -10.23 -9.57
CA GLY A 119 3.15 -8.81 -9.28
C GLY A 119 3.63 -8.55 -7.87
N VAL A 120 3.07 -9.25 -6.88
CA VAL A 120 3.51 -9.17 -5.47
C VAL A 120 4.94 -9.70 -5.31
N ALA A 121 5.28 -10.82 -5.93
CA ALA A 121 6.66 -11.33 -5.91
C ALA A 121 7.65 -10.31 -6.51
N ALA A 122 7.35 -9.76 -7.68
CA ALA A 122 8.18 -8.75 -8.32
C ALA A 122 8.34 -7.50 -7.45
N PHE A 123 7.24 -7.04 -6.84
CA PHE A 123 7.23 -5.93 -5.89
C PHE A 123 8.17 -6.16 -4.70
N MET A 124 8.08 -7.33 -4.06
CA MET A 124 8.94 -7.66 -2.91
C MET A 124 10.42 -7.77 -3.30
N THR A 125 10.72 -8.40 -4.44
CA THR A 125 12.12 -8.57 -4.89
C THR A 125 12.80 -7.26 -5.31
N SER A 126 12.01 -6.23 -5.63
CA SER A 126 12.52 -4.94 -6.11
C SER A 126 12.81 -3.97 -4.96
N LEU A 127 12.40 -4.27 -3.73
CA LEU A 127 12.50 -3.39 -2.57
C LEU A 127 13.29 -4.06 -1.44
N PRO A 128 14.62 -3.90 -1.41
CA PRO A 128 15.47 -4.56 -0.40
C PRO A 128 15.25 -4.03 1.02
N GLY A 129 14.65 -2.84 1.18
CA GLY A 129 14.36 -2.23 2.47
C GLY A 129 13.04 -2.67 3.11
N LEU A 130 12.26 -3.55 2.46
CA LEU A 130 11.03 -4.06 3.05
C LEU A 130 11.35 -4.86 4.31
N THR A 131 10.56 -4.61 5.35
CA THR A 131 10.65 -5.31 6.65
C THR A 131 9.37 -6.09 6.95
N ARG A 132 8.24 -5.62 6.41
CA ARG A 132 6.94 -6.25 6.58
C ARG A 132 6.04 -6.05 5.37
N VAL A 133 5.50 -7.14 4.82
CA VAL A 133 4.40 -7.11 3.85
C VAL A 133 3.26 -7.98 4.38
N ASP A 134 2.09 -7.39 4.57
CA ASP A 134 0.88 -8.08 4.98
C ASP A 134 -0.12 -8.09 3.82
N LEU A 135 -0.58 -9.27 3.44
CA LEU A 135 -1.53 -9.50 2.36
C LEU A 135 -2.77 -10.14 2.97
N VAL A 136 -3.90 -9.43 2.98
CA VAL A 136 -5.12 -9.87 3.68
C VAL A 136 -6.32 -9.90 2.74
N PHE A 137 -7.04 -11.02 2.68
CA PHE A 137 -8.26 -11.16 1.90
C PHE A 137 -8.16 -10.74 0.42
N ASN A 138 -6.98 -10.93 -0.20
CA ASN A 138 -6.75 -10.73 -1.63
C ASN A 138 -7.07 -12.05 -2.36
N SER A 139 -8.21 -12.11 -3.06
CA SER A 139 -8.76 -13.39 -3.55
C SER A 139 -7.93 -14.07 -4.66
N GLN A 140 -7.12 -13.29 -5.38
CA GLN A 140 -6.28 -13.78 -6.47
C GLN A 140 -4.90 -14.26 -6.00
N LEU A 141 -4.58 -14.12 -4.71
CA LEU A 141 -3.29 -14.55 -4.16
C LEU A 141 -3.38 -15.93 -3.55
N SER A 142 -2.33 -16.72 -3.77
CA SER A 142 -2.21 -18.07 -3.23
C SER A 142 -0.90 -18.23 -2.45
N SER A 143 -0.96 -18.97 -1.34
CA SER A 143 0.24 -19.28 -0.55
C SER A 143 1.28 -20.03 -1.38
N GLU A 144 0.85 -20.98 -2.21
CA GLU A 144 1.73 -21.73 -3.11
C GLU A 144 2.39 -20.83 -4.17
N GLY A 145 1.62 -19.92 -4.78
CA GLY A 145 2.12 -19.03 -5.82
C GLY A 145 3.15 -18.03 -5.30
N LEU A 146 2.98 -17.51 -4.09
CA LEU A 146 3.95 -16.64 -3.44
C LEU A 146 5.19 -17.40 -2.97
N LEU A 147 5.04 -18.61 -2.41
CA LEU A 147 6.17 -19.44 -1.97
C LEU A 147 7.10 -19.83 -3.12
N ARG A 148 6.54 -20.31 -4.24
CA ARG A 148 7.33 -20.73 -5.42
C ARG A 148 8.22 -19.61 -5.97
N ARG A 149 7.89 -18.35 -5.69
CA ARG A 149 8.55 -17.16 -6.25
C ARG A 149 9.54 -16.51 -5.29
N SER A 150 9.60 -16.96 -4.04
CA SER A 150 10.50 -16.41 -3.02
C SER A 150 11.80 -17.19 -2.83
N THR A 151 11.97 -18.31 -3.50
CA THR A 151 13.10 -19.23 -3.28
C THR A 151 14.44 -18.72 -3.83
N SER A 152 14.59 -17.44 -4.22
CA SER A 152 15.73 -16.97 -5.02
C SER A 152 16.65 -15.92 -4.38
N GLY A 153 16.46 -15.47 -3.13
CA GLY A 153 17.47 -14.60 -2.50
C GLY A 153 17.06 -14.05 -1.15
N ASP A 154 17.96 -14.17 -0.16
CA ASP A 154 18.12 -13.45 1.13
C ASP A 154 16.89 -13.10 2.00
N HIS A 155 15.68 -13.54 1.65
CA HIS A 155 14.44 -13.13 2.30
C HIS A 155 13.66 -14.36 2.74
N ARG A 156 13.58 -14.57 4.06
CA ARG A 156 12.77 -15.66 4.62
C ARG A 156 11.30 -15.26 4.61
N LEU A 157 10.52 -15.72 3.63
CA LEU A 157 9.06 -15.71 3.72
C LEU A 157 8.61 -16.53 4.94
N GLU A 158 8.23 -15.86 6.02
CA GLU A 158 7.47 -16.49 7.10
C GLU A 158 5.98 -16.31 6.87
N LEU A 159 5.38 -17.22 6.10
CA LEU A 159 3.93 -17.31 6.03
C LEU A 159 3.39 -17.76 7.40
N GLN A 160 2.95 -16.82 8.23
CA GLN A 160 2.23 -17.13 9.46
C GLN A 160 0.74 -17.24 9.15
N PRO A 161 0.13 -18.45 9.15
CA PRO A 161 -1.32 -18.56 9.21
C PRO A 161 -1.78 -18.05 10.58
N LEU A 162 -2.57 -16.98 10.60
CA LEU A 162 -3.14 -16.45 11.83
C LEU A 162 -4.43 -17.17 12.17
N THR A 163 -4.31 -18.24 12.97
CA THR A 163 -5.40 -18.97 13.65
C THR A 163 -6.47 -19.61 12.75
N SER A 164 -7.11 -20.66 13.23
CA SER A 164 -7.80 -21.71 12.48
C SER A 164 -9.06 -21.33 11.68
N ASP A 165 -9.39 -20.05 11.50
CA ASP A 165 -10.72 -19.64 11.02
C ASP A 165 -10.75 -18.47 10.01
N SER A 166 -9.62 -18.12 9.38
CA SER A 166 -9.58 -17.02 8.40
C SER A 166 -8.61 -17.31 7.25
N PRO A 167 -9.10 -17.59 6.03
CA PRO A 167 -8.31 -18.25 4.98
C PRO A 167 -7.23 -17.39 4.28
N ILE A 168 -7.10 -16.09 4.57
CA ILE A 168 -6.30 -15.20 3.70
C ILE A 168 -5.61 -14.10 4.52
N ARG A 169 -4.65 -14.43 5.36
CA ARG A 169 -3.67 -13.44 5.86
C ARG A 169 -2.27 -14.03 5.71
N MET A 170 -1.46 -13.43 4.85
CA MET A 170 -0.07 -13.78 4.63
C MET A 170 0.81 -12.60 5.04
N SER A 171 1.59 -12.80 6.10
CA SER A 171 2.65 -11.86 6.47
C SER A 171 3.96 -12.34 5.86
N VAL A 172 4.81 -11.39 5.46
CA VAL A 172 6.18 -11.60 5.05
C VAL A 172 7.04 -10.74 5.96
N MET A 173 7.90 -11.37 6.74
CA MET A 173 8.90 -10.67 7.55
C MET A 173 10.27 -10.85 6.92
N PHE A 174 10.99 -9.75 6.72
CA PHE A 174 12.37 -9.80 6.25
C PHE A 174 13.26 -9.76 7.49
N ILE A 175 13.99 -10.84 7.71
CA ILE A 175 14.94 -10.94 8.83
C ILE A 175 16.31 -10.58 8.26
N ASP A 176 16.95 -9.54 8.78
CA ASP A 176 18.35 -9.27 8.47
C ASP A 176 19.17 -10.52 8.83
N GLY A 177 19.95 -11.00 7.87
CA GLY A 177 20.81 -12.17 8.01
C GLY A 177 21.94 -11.96 9.02
N GLY A 178 21.62 -11.86 10.30
CA GLY A 178 22.50 -12.29 11.38
C GLY A 178 22.29 -13.78 11.56
N LEU A 179 23.19 -14.61 11.02
CA LEU A 179 23.29 -15.99 11.46
C LEU A 179 23.51 -16.02 12.98
N PRO A 180 22.90 -16.95 13.74
CA PRO A 180 23.40 -17.30 15.07
C PRO A 180 24.80 -17.94 15.00
#